data_AF-A0A267ELH5-F1
#
_entry.id   AF-A0A267ELH5-F1
#
_cell.length_a   1.000
_cell.length_b   1.000
_cell.length_c   1.000
_cell.angle_alpha   90.00
_cell.angle_beta   90.00
_cell.angle_gamma   90.00
#
_symmetry.space_group_name_H-M   'P 1'
#
loop_
_entity.id
_entity.type
_entity.pdbx_description
1 polymer ?
#
loop_
_entity_poly.entity_id
_entity_poly.type
_entity_poly.pdbx_seq_one_letter_code
_entity_poly.pdbx_strand_id
1 'polypeptide(L)'
;AAMRASLVCPRTGRTVCTIDSGGSVVIGRQPQFDIRDAACSRQQARLDLQQTDSGSSGVESLTVTCVGAGRLYVNSNSEDKGGDQRQLLTMGESARLANGDALILGNDCLLKVSLAPEDSEPVVKKRRLEQLNAGEGAQQDSDENPSQVDLQLDLMRQAAARFSSQSDCAASASQLEASNSASQSNSSDSPSQLKPTPTGWRDFGAVLVYTTPGCLPSRKIAGFDMDGTLITTQSGRVFAKDLADWKVIYPQVPGRLKSLVAEGYKVALFSNQKGVEVGKVRVEDLKVKIERVSARLGAPMQVFLSVRGQRYRKPCTGMWHLLERDEFNAGLRPDPAESFYVGDAAGRPAETGKGRSGRKADFSCSDRLFALNCRLSAFHTPEEFFLGHRPVPLSQCRMPEFDPTALLNAKNGHADCWPTDELRQFLLDDSSCSKSAALLVLLVGYPASGKSTLCAQISRLLAGQGAAGPAVCVVNRDRLGTWQKCVQSAETALKSASGRAIVLVDNTSVDKESRQRYIECARRCKAGAACLVMQCSLAQCLHNERYRRIVEEEAADNPADGPPSKKRREPVSEMVFNQMRAKFVEPSLSEGFDRILKVPFVPSFQVDEHRRLYCQYLVEK
;
A
#
# COMPACT_ATOMS: atom_id res chain seq x y z
N ALA A 1 33.73 -31.40 22.25
CA ALA A 1 33.15 -32.07 21.08
C ALA A 1 33.28 -31.10 19.91
N ALA A 2 33.72 -31.57 18.73
CA ALA A 2 33.84 -30.72 17.56
C ALA A 2 32.47 -30.13 17.19
N MET A 3 32.40 -28.82 17.00
CA MET A 3 31.18 -28.11 16.61
C MET A 3 31.20 -27.86 15.11
N ARG A 4 30.00 -27.87 14.54
CA ARG A 4 29.70 -27.44 13.18
C ARG A 4 28.91 -26.15 13.25
N ALA A 5 29.36 -25.14 12.51
CA ALA A 5 28.61 -23.92 12.25
C ALA A 5 27.84 -24.02 10.93
N SER A 6 26.56 -23.68 10.95
CA SER A 6 25.70 -23.61 9.77
C SER A 6 25.10 -22.22 9.64
N LEU A 7 25.18 -21.63 8.44
CA LEU A 7 24.49 -20.38 8.13
C LEU A 7 23.21 -20.68 7.35
N VAL A 8 22.06 -20.35 7.93
CA VAL A 8 20.74 -20.71 7.38
C VAL A 8 19.98 -19.46 6.97
N CYS A 9 19.43 -19.47 5.75
CA CYS A 9 18.52 -18.42 5.30
C CYS A 9 17.14 -18.60 5.96
N PRO A 10 16.67 -17.67 6.82
CA PRO A 10 15.42 -17.85 7.54
C PRO A 10 14.17 -17.74 6.64
N ARG A 11 14.29 -17.13 5.46
CA ARG A 11 13.18 -17.02 4.49
C ARG A 11 12.90 -18.35 3.78
N THR A 12 13.95 -19.13 3.49
CA THR A 12 13.85 -20.37 2.70
C THR A 12 14.10 -21.63 3.53
N GLY A 13 14.63 -21.50 4.74
CA GLY A 13 15.07 -22.62 5.58
C GLY A 13 16.31 -23.34 5.06
N ARG A 14 16.94 -22.84 3.99
CA ARG A 14 18.08 -23.48 3.34
C ARG A 14 19.39 -23.12 4.05
N THR A 15 20.22 -24.13 4.30
CA THR A 15 21.62 -23.93 4.71
C THR A 15 22.45 -23.43 3.54
N VAL A 16 23.06 -22.26 3.72
CA VAL A 16 23.87 -21.56 2.71
C VAL A 16 25.31 -22.05 2.74
N CYS A 17 25.87 -22.26 3.92
CA CYS A 17 27.15 -22.95 4.10
C CYS A 17 27.23 -23.62 5.46
N THR A 18 28.11 -24.62 5.56
CA THR A 18 28.49 -25.31 6.79
C THR A 18 30.01 -25.23 6.95
N ILE A 19 30.47 -25.08 8.18
CA ILE A 19 31.89 -24.97 8.55
C ILE A 19 32.11 -25.94 9.70
N ASP A 20 32.94 -26.95 9.47
CA ASP A 20 33.36 -27.90 10.50
C ASP A 20 34.50 -27.31 11.34
N SER A 21 34.82 -27.94 12.48
CA SER A 21 35.82 -27.41 13.41
C SER A 21 37.19 -27.21 12.74
N GLY A 22 37.80 -26.03 12.95
CA GLY A 22 39.05 -25.62 12.29
C GLY A 22 38.88 -25.11 10.85
N GLY A 23 37.65 -25.08 10.32
CA GLY A 23 37.35 -24.67 8.96
C GLY A 23 37.26 -23.15 8.74
N SER A 24 37.45 -22.75 7.48
CA SER A 24 37.30 -21.36 7.02
C SER A 24 36.54 -21.31 5.69
N VAL A 25 35.62 -20.37 5.53
CA VAL A 25 34.90 -20.15 4.26
C VAL A 25 34.70 -18.66 3.99
N VAL A 26 34.86 -18.25 2.73
CA VAL A 26 34.51 -16.90 2.28
C VAL A 26 33.19 -16.96 1.54
N ILE A 27 32.19 -16.24 2.04
CA ILE A 27 30.87 -16.12 1.43
C ILE A 27 30.65 -14.72 0.86
N GLY A 28 29.96 -14.67 -0.27
CA GLY A 28 29.69 -13.46 -1.04
C GLY A 28 28.89 -13.85 -2.28
N ARG A 29 28.85 -12.99 -3.31
CA ARG A 29 28.10 -13.29 -4.53
C ARG A 29 28.75 -14.42 -5.34
N GLN A 30 28.37 -15.66 -5.05
CA GLN A 30 28.86 -16.85 -5.74
C GLN A 30 27.70 -17.86 -5.96
N PRO A 31 27.64 -18.53 -7.13
CA PRO A 31 26.59 -19.51 -7.43
C PRO A 31 26.51 -20.67 -6.42
N GLN A 32 27.65 -21.09 -5.87
CA GLN A 32 27.74 -22.19 -4.91
C GLN A 32 26.97 -21.94 -3.61
N PHE A 33 26.80 -20.68 -3.21
CA PHE A 33 26.03 -20.27 -2.04
C PHE A 33 24.62 -19.76 -2.41
N ASP A 34 24.28 -19.74 -3.70
CA ASP A 34 23.05 -19.16 -4.27
C ASP A 34 22.80 -17.69 -3.84
N ILE A 35 23.87 -16.96 -3.53
CA ILE A 35 23.85 -15.53 -3.23
C ILE A 35 24.00 -14.76 -4.55
N ARG A 36 22.90 -14.22 -5.07
CA ARG A 36 22.85 -13.57 -6.39
C ARG A 36 22.91 -12.04 -6.35
N ASP A 37 22.73 -11.44 -5.18
CA ASP A 37 22.76 -9.97 -5.00
C ASP A 37 24.11 -9.40 -5.43
N ALA A 38 24.07 -8.38 -6.30
CA ALA A 38 25.25 -7.70 -6.82
C ALA A 38 26.05 -6.97 -5.73
N ALA A 39 25.39 -6.50 -4.66
CA ALA A 39 26.06 -5.86 -3.53
C ALA A 39 27.01 -6.83 -2.78
N CYS A 40 26.66 -8.12 -2.75
CA CYS A 40 27.48 -9.18 -2.16
C CYS A 40 28.79 -9.46 -2.93
N SER A 41 29.01 -8.85 -4.11
CA SER A 41 30.32 -8.89 -4.79
C SER A 41 31.36 -8.03 -4.07
N ARG A 42 30.94 -6.93 -3.43
CA ARG A 42 31.82 -6.06 -2.65
C ARG A 42 31.69 -6.31 -1.14
N GLN A 43 30.62 -6.95 -0.69
CA GLN A 43 30.38 -7.34 0.70
C GLN A 43 30.66 -8.84 0.88
N GLN A 44 31.94 -9.20 0.96
CA GLN A 44 32.38 -10.58 1.19
C GLN A 44 32.73 -10.77 2.66
N ALA A 45 32.26 -11.86 3.25
CA ALA A 45 32.51 -12.23 4.63
C ALA A 45 33.33 -13.51 4.67
N ARG A 46 34.47 -13.47 5.37
CA ARG A 46 35.22 -14.66 5.74
C ARG A 46 34.73 -15.13 7.10
N LEU A 47 34.46 -16.41 7.24
CA LEU A 47 34.01 -17.05 8.47
C LEU A 47 35.05 -18.09 8.86
N ASP A 48 35.56 -18.00 10.09
CA ASP A 48 36.56 -18.90 10.64
C ASP A 48 36.03 -19.51 11.94
N LEU A 49 35.99 -20.85 12.02
CA LEU A 49 35.59 -21.58 13.23
C LEU A 49 36.85 -22.16 13.88
N GLN A 50 37.32 -21.53 14.96
CA GLN A 50 38.60 -21.89 15.61
C GLN A 50 38.40 -22.29 17.08
N GLN A 51 39.22 -23.25 17.53
CA GLN A 51 39.38 -23.56 18.95
C GLN A 51 40.19 -22.47 19.62
N THR A 52 39.69 -21.90 20.72
CA THR A 52 40.45 -20.94 21.52
C THR A 52 41.21 -21.65 22.63
N ASP A 53 42.52 -21.45 22.72
CA ASP A 53 43.46 -22.11 23.67
C ASP A 53 43.31 -21.71 25.16
N SER A 54 42.19 -21.12 25.56
CA SER A 54 41.98 -20.65 26.93
C SER A 54 41.31 -21.71 27.82
N GLY A 55 42.12 -22.61 28.39
CA GLY A 55 41.75 -23.48 29.53
C GLY A 55 40.99 -24.76 29.18
N SER A 56 40.96 -25.71 30.12
CA SER A 56 40.60 -27.14 29.99
C SER A 56 39.16 -27.49 29.55
N SER A 57 38.45 -26.57 28.91
CA SER A 57 37.21 -26.77 28.20
C SER A 57 37.27 -25.96 26.90
N GLY A 58 37.92 -26.50 25.85
CA GLY A 58 38.10 -25.79 24.58
C GLY A 58 36.77 -25.32 24.02
N VAL A 59 36.55 -24.00 24.05
CA VAL A 59 35.37 -23.36 23.47
C VAL A 59 35.71 -23.03 22.01
N GLU A 60 34.92 -23.53 21.08
CA GLU A 60 35.04 -23.16 19.67
C GLU A 60 34.31 -21.85 19.43
N SER A 61 34.99 -20.90 18.78
CA SER A 61 34.45 -19.57 18.49
C SER A 61 34.36 -19.35 16.98
N LEU A 62 33.18 -18.95 16.51
CA LEU A 62 32.97 -18.54 15.12
C LEU A 62 33.27 -17.04 15.01
N THR A 63 34.20 -16.68 14.14
CA THR A 63 34.52 -15.28 13.85
C THR A 63 34.15 -14.96 12.42
N VAL A 64 33.60 -13.77 12.19
CA VAL A 64 33.36 -13.22 10.86
C VAL A 64 34.25 -12.01 10.63
N THR A 65 34.91 -11.95 9.47
CA THR A 65 35.76 -10.85 9.03
C THR A 65 35.25 -10.28 7.71
N CYS A 66 35.17 -8.96 7.62
CA CYS A 66 34.86 -8.30 6.35
C CYS A 66 36.09 -8.30 5.44
N VAL A 67 36.03 -9.01 4.32
CA VAL A 67 37.16 -9.11 3.37
C VAL A 67 36.92 -8.35 2.07
N GLY A 68 35.69 -7.87 1.83
CA GLY A 68 35.36 -7.03 0.69
C GLY A 68 35.34 -5.53 1.04
N ALA A 69 35.43 -4.67 0.02
CA ALA A 69 35.39 -3.20 0.17
C ALA A 69 34.00 -2.63 0.59
N GLY A 70 33.00 -3.48 0.77
CA GLY A 70 31.65 -3.14 1.19
C GLY A 70 31.44 -3.27 2.70
N ARG A 71 30.26 -2.85 3.15
CA ARG A 71 29.85 -2.87 4.56
C ARG A 71 29.16 -4.18 4.93
N LEU A 72 29.60 -4.88 5.98
CA LEU A 72 28.90 -6.04 6.55
C LEU A 72 28.18 -5.66 7.82
N TYR A 73 27.03 -6.27 8.10
CA TYR A 73 26.35 -6.06 9.37
C TYR A 73 26.18 -7.38 10.11
N VAL A 74 26.47 -7.36 11.41
CA VAL A 74 26.26 -8.45 12.34
C VAL A 74 25.21 -8.01 13.35
N ASN A 75 24.25 -8.88 13.65
CA ASN A 75 23.25 -8.66 14.68
C ASN A 75 23.41 -9.75 15.75
N SER A 76 23.79 -9.34 16.96
CA SER A 76 23.98 -10.25 18.07
C SER A 76 22.65 -10.47 18.79
N ASN A 77 22.27 -11.73 18.98
CA ASN A 77 21.04 -12.13 19.64
C ASN A 77 21.28 -12.26 21.16
N SER A 78 21.73 -11.19 21.82
CA SER A 78 21.86 -11.19 23.28
C SER A 78 20.50 -10.85 23.92
N GLU A 79 19.84 -11.83 24.52
CA GLU A 79 18.54 -11.64 25.20
C GLU A 79 18.62 -10.73 26.44
N ASP A 80 19.82 -10.42 26.94
CA ASP A 80 20.04 -9.66 28.18
C ASP A 80 20.15 -8.14 28.04
N LYS A 81 20.15 -7.58 26.83
CA LYS A 81 20.19 -6.11 26.63
C LYS A 81 19.22 -5.72 25.54
N GLY A 82 18.03 -5.24 25.92
CA GLY A 82 16.94 -4.88 25.01
C GLY A 82 17.38 -3.97 23.85
N GLY A 83 17.49 -4.56 22.66
CA GLY A 83 17.69 -3.89 21.37
C GLY A 83 18.48 -4.76 20.38
N ASP A 84 18.02 -4.86 19.12
CA ASP A 84 18.79 -5.42 18.00
C ASP A 84 20.05 -4.55 17.79
N GLN A 85 21.17 -4.90 18.42
CA GLN A 85 22.41 -4.14 18.30
C GLN A 85 23.13 -4.56 17.01
N ARG A 86 22.89 -3.78 15.94
CA ARG A 86 23.57 -3.98 14.65
C ARG A 86 24.99 -3.40 14.70
N GLN A 87 25.99 -4.27 14.65
CA GLN A 87 27.38 -3.90 14.46
C GLN A 87 27.71 -3.82 12.96
N LEU A 88 28.34 -2.73 12.54
CA LEU A 88 28.88 -2.57 11.19
C LEU A 88 30.36 -3.02 11.19
N LEU A 89 30.74 -3.84 10.21
CA LEU A 89 32.12 -4.21 9.92
C LEU A 89 32.53 -3.67 8.54
N THR A 90 33.70 -3.03 8.51
CA THR A 90 34.40 -2.55 7.32
C THR A 90 35.63 -3.42 7.04
N MET A 91 36.25 -3.26 5.87
CA MET A 91 37.30 -4.16 5.37
C MET A 91 38.43 -4.35 6.40
N GLY A 92 38.68 -5.61 6.79
CA GLY A 92 39.66 -6.01 7.80
C GLY A 92 39.10 -6.17 9.22
N GLU A 93 37.94 -5.59 9.52
CA GLU A 93 37.31 -5.71 10.85
C GLU A 93 36.66 -7.07 11.05
N SER A 94 36.70 -7.56 12.29
CA SER A 94 36.19 -8.88 12.68
C SER A 94 35.26 -8.80 13.89
N ALA A 95 34.27 -9.69 13.96
CA ALA A 95 33.40 -9.88 15.11
C ALA A 95 33.17 -11.37 15.39
N ARG A 96 32.91 -11.70 16.67
CA ARG A 96 32.51 -13.07 17.07
C ARG A 96 31.01 -13.23 16.86
N LEU A 97 30.62 -14.41 16.38
CA LEU A 97 29.23 -14.81 16.17
C LEU A 97 28.86 -15.93 17.14
N ALA A 98 27.78 -15.74 17.88
CA ALA A 98 27.17 -16.75 18.73
C ALA A 98 26.03 -17.50 18.01
N ASN A 99 25.59 -18.60 18.59
CA ASN A 99 24.41 -19.33 18.11
C ASN A 99 23.17 -18.41 18.15
N GLY A 100 22.46 -18.30 17.02
CA GLY A 100 21.30 -17.42 16.88
C GLY A 100 21.61 -16.01 16.35
N ASP A 101 22.89 -15.62 16.30
CA ASP A 101 23.30 -14.35 15.68
C ASP A 101 23.00 -14.35 14.17
N ALA A 102 22.94 -13.16 13.58
CA ALA A 102 22.67 -13.01 12.17
C ALA A 102 23.76 -12.20 11.45
N LEU A 103 24.21 -12.71 10.32
CA LEU A 103 25.07 -12.02 9.37
C LEU A 103 24.22 -11.48 8.21
N ILE A 104 24.41 -10.22 7.85
CA ILE A 104 23.69 -9.56 6.78
C ILE A 104 24.67 -9.20 5.66
N LEU A 105 24.41 -9.76 4.49
CA LEU A 105 25.10 -9.51 3.23
C LEU A 105 24.12 -8.86 2.24
N GLY A 106 24.57 -7.89 1.46
CA GLY A 106 23.72 -7.25 0.45
C GLY A 106 22.55 -6.47 1.04
N ASN A 107 21.55 -6.23 0.20
CA ASN A 107 20.33 -5.54 0.61
C ASN A 107 19.29 -6.48 1.25
N ASP A 108 19.47 -7.81 1.13
CA ASP A 108 18.41 -8.78 1.44
C ASP A 108 18.89 -10.19 1.87
N CYS A 109 20.20 -10.41 2.07
CA CYS A 109 20.72 -11.72 2.46
C CYS A 109 21.02 -11.76 3.97
N LEU A 110 19.99 -12.06 4.76
CA LEU A 110 20.09 -12.35 6.20
C LEU A 110 20.39 -13.85 6.38
N LEU A 111 21.47 -14.18 7.07
CA LEU A 111 21.88 -15.54 7.38
C LEU A 111 21.97 -15.72 8.90
N LYS A 112 21.21 -16.65 9.46
CA LYS A 112 21.26 -16.98 10.89
C LYS A 112 22.31 -18.05 11.16
N VAL A 113 23.09 -17.85 12.21
CA VAL A 113 24.11 -18.80 12.68
C VAL A 113 23.44 -19.86 13.54
N SER A 114 23.74 -21.12 13.23
CA SER A 114 23.40 -22.28 14.04
C SER A 114 24.67 -23.04 14.38
N LEU A 115 24.98 -23.20 15.66
CA LEU A 115 26.11 -23.99 16.15
C LEU A 115 25.57 -25.28 16.77
N ALA A 116 26.08 -26.44 16.33
CA ALA A 116 25.67 -27.75 16.83
C ALA A 116 26.85 -28.73 16.86
N PRO A 117 26.85 -29.78 17.71
CA PRO A 117 27.86 -30.84 17.66
C PRO A 117 27.84 -31.57 16.31
N GLU A 118 29.00 -31.96 15.79
CA GLU A 118 29.14 -32.61 14.47
C GLU A 118 28.30 -33.89 14.30
N ASP A 119 28.01 -34.61 15.39
CA ASP A 119 27.27 -35.88 15.43
C ASP A 119 25.73 -35.73 15.44
N SER A 120 25.19 -34.52 15.27
CA SER A 120 23.74 -34.28 15.24
C SER A 120 23.17 -34.33 13.80
N GLU A 121 22.17 -35.19 13.55
CA GLU A 121 21.52 -35.29 12.23
C GLU A 121 20.70 -34.03 11.86
N PRO A 122 20.69 -33.58 10.59
CA PRO A 122 20.00 -32.37 10.17
C PRO A 122 18.47 -32.55 10.05
N VAL A 123 17.71 -31.77 10.81
CA VAL A 123 16.24 -31.74 10.74
C VAL A 123 15.77 -30.96 9.49
N VAL A 124 15.37 -31.67 8.43
CA VAL A 124 14.69 -31.09 7.25
C VAL A 124 13.18 -31.30 7.37
N LYS A 125 12.42 -30.22 7.63
CA LYS A 125 10.94 -30.24 7.55
C LYS A 125 10.49 -30.11 6.08
N LYS A 126 10.28 -31.24 5.39
CA LYS A 126 9.49 -31.31 4.14
C LYS A 126 7.99 -31.15 4.47
N ARG A 127 7.29 -30.16 3.88
CA ARG A 127 5.81 -30.17 3.82
C ARG A 127 5.35 -30.70 2.46
N ARG A 128 4.47 -31.70 2.54
CA ARG A 128 3.91 -32.57 1.51
C ARG A 128 2.90 -31.79 0.63
N LEU A 129 3.08 -31.88 -0.69
CA LEU A 129 2.10 -31.54 -1.71
C LEU A 129 1.64 -32.88 -2.31
N GLU A 130 0.59 -33.48 -1.74
CA GLU A 130 -0.08 -34.68 -2.28
C GLU A 130 -1.25 -35.02 -1.36
N GLN A 131 -2.44 -34.54 -1.74
CA GLN A 131 -3.78 -35.08 -1.43
C GLN A 131 -4.80 -34.01 -1.81
N LEU A 132 -5.28 -34.08 -3.06
CA LEU A 132 -6.57 -33.59 -3.56
C LEU A 132 -6.58 -33.93 -5.07
N ASN A 133 -6.67 -35.22 -5.36
CA ASN A 133 -6.96 -35.76 -6.69
C ASN A 133 -7.60 -37.13 -6.49
N ALA A 134 -8.90 -37.17 -6.25
CA ALA A 134 -9.78 -38.32 -6.46
C ALA A 134 -11.26 -37.91 -6.25
N GLY A 135 -12.09 -38.10 -7.29
CA GLY A 135 -13.56 -38.00 -7.28
C GLY A 135 -14.10 -36.56 -7.36
N GLU A 136 -15.08 -36.18 -8.19
CA GLU A 136 -16.14 -36.94 -8.86
C GLU A 136 -16.54 -36.26 -10.18
N GLY A 137 -17.10 -37.04 -11.10
CA GLY A 137 -17.46 -36.65 -12.45
C GLY A 137 -18.87 -36.05 -12.59
N ALA A 138 -18.98 -35.25 -13.65
CA ALA A 138 -20.10 -34.99 -14.56
C ALA A 138 -21.56 -35.06 -14.04
N GLN A 139 -22.24 -33.90 -14.12
CA GLN A 139 -23.55 -33.81 -14.76
C GLN A 139 -23.74 -32.42 -15.38
N GLN A 140 -24.06 -32.40 -16.68
CA GLN A 140 -24.51 -31.25 -17.45
C GLN A 140 -25.97 -30.97 -17.07
N ASP A 141 -26.29 -29.71 -16.75
CA ASP A 141 -27.63 -29.17 -16.98
C ASP A 141 -27.50 -27.73 -17.49
N SER A 142 -28.14 -27.50 -18.62
CA SER A 142 -28.28 -26.25 -19.34
C SER A 142 -29.43 -25.45 -18.77
N ASP A 143 -29.15 -24.28 -18.20
CA ASP A 143 -30.10 -23.17 -18.12
C ASP A 143 -29.30 -21.87 -17.95
N GLU A 144 -29.29 -21.04 -19.00
CA GLU A 144 -28.64 -19.73 -19.01
C GLU A 144 -29.42 -18.75 -18.13
N ASN A 145 -28.93 -18.50 -16.91
CA ASN A 145 -29.25 -17.29 -16.15
C ASN A 145 -28.03 -16.35 -16.20
N PRO A 146 -28.20 -15.06 -16.58
CA PRO A 146 -27.10 -14.12 -16.64
C PRO A 146 -26.45 -13.95 -15.24
N SER A 147 -25.12 -13.87 -15.22
CA SER A 147 -24.37 -13.80 -13.97
C SER A 147 -24.66 -12.48 -13.23
N GLN A 148 -24.55 -12.48 -11.89
CA GLN A 148 -24.70 -11.28 -11.05
C GLN A 148 -23.81 -10.10 -11.53
N VAL A 149 -22.69 -10.38 -12.21
CA VAL A 149 -21.76 -9.39 -12.74
C VAL A 149 -22.29 -8.73 -14.03
N ASP A 150 -22.97 -9.50 -14.89
CA ASP A 150 -23.61 -8.97 -16.10
C ASP A 150 -24.82 -8.10 -15.73
N LEU A 151 -25.57 -8.53 -14.71
CA LEU A 151 -26.67 -7.74 -14.13
C LEU A 151 -26.15 -6.42 -13.54
N GLN A 152 -24.97 -6.43 -12.92
CA GLN A 152 -24.33 -5.24 -12.34
C GLN A 152 -23.81 -4.28 -13.43
N LEU A 153 -23.27 -4.80 -14.53
CA LEU A 153 -22.81 -3.99 -15.67
C LEU A 153 -23.98 -3.30 -16.40
N ASP A 154 -25.11 -3.99 -16.55
CA ASP A 154 -26.32 -3.39 -17.12
C ASP A 154 -27.00 -2.41 -16.17
N LEU A 155 -26.99 -2.66 -14.85
CA LEU A 155 -27.46 -1.69 -13.86
C LEU A 155 -26.62 -0.40 -13.88
N MET A 156 -25.30 -0.51 -14.11
CA MET A 156 -24.39 0.62 -14.21
C MET A 156 -24.59 1.42 -15.52
N ARG A 157 -24.87 0.73 -16.65
CA ARG A 157 -25.23 1.38 -17.92
C ARG A 157 -26.55 2.16 -17.81
N GLN A 158 -27.55 1.58 -17.13
CA GLN A 158 -28.83 2.24 -16.89
C GLN A 158 -28.72 3.42 -15.92
N ALA A 159 -27.82 3.36 -14.93
CA ALA A 159 -27.55 4.47 -14.01
C ALA A 159 -26.85 5.65 -14.70
N ALA A 160 -25.91 5.37 -15.61
CA ALA A 160 -25.25 6.40 -16.42
C ALA A 160 -26.25 7.16 -17.31
N ALA A 161 -27.18 6.43 -17.96
CA ALA A 161 -28.23 7.05 -18.78
C ALA A 161 -29.22 7.92 -17.98
N ARG A 162 -29.53 7.54 -16.73
CA ARG A 162 -30.44 8.30 -15.84
C ARG A 162 -29.81 9.53 -15.22
N PHE A 163 -28.48 9.56 -15.06
CA PHE A 163 -27.77 10.72 -14.52
C PHE A 163 -27.61 11.84 -15.56
N SER A 164 -27.50 11.49 -16.85
CA SER A 164 -27.55 12.47 -17.95
C SER A 164 -28.89 13.21 -18.04
N SER A 165 -29.99 12.62 -17.55
CA SER A 165 -31.30 13.29 -17.49
C SER A 165 -31.55 14.11 -16.21
N GLN A 166 -30.65 14.02 -15.20
CA GLN A 166 -30.75 14.77 -13.94
C GLN A 166 -29.75 15.93 -13.85
N SER A 167 -28.81 16.07 -14.79
CA SER A 167 -27.98 17.26 -14.91
C SER A 167 -28.74 18.50 -15.40
N ASP A 168 -29.97 18.34 -15.89
CA ASP A 168 -30.80 19.44 -16.40
C ASP A 168 -31.62 20.16 -15.31
N CYS A 169 -31.58 19.74 -14.04
CA CYS A 169 -32.35 20.37 -12.96
C CYS A 169 -31.53 21.17 -11.92
N ALA A 170 -30.24 21.45 -12.18
CA ALA A 170 -29.39 22.27 -11.31
C ALA A 170 -29.26 23.74 -11.76
N ALA A 171 -30.03 24.18 -12.76
CA ALA A 171 -30.04 25.55 -13.27
C ALA A 171 -31.15 26.44 -12.64
N SER A 172 -31.34 26.37 -11.33
CA SER A 172 -32.32 27.22 -10.63
C SER A 172 -31.81 27.66 -9.26
N ALA A 173 -30.73 28.46 -9.26
CA ALA A 173 -30.32 29.25 -8.09
C ALA A 173 -29.38 30.40 -8.52
N SER A 174 -29.85 31.27 -9.42
CA SER A 174 -29.27 32.61 -9.61
C SER A 174 -30.24 33.49 -10.42
N GLN A 175 -31.32 33.93 -9.77
CA GLN A 175 -32.07 35.11 -10.20
C GLN A 175 -31.79 36.22 -9.19
N LEU A 176 -31.67 37.46 -9.70
CA LEU A 176 -31.16 38.69 -9.09
C LEU A 176 -29.61 38.76 -9.22
N GLU A 177 -29.02 39.39 -10.23
CA GLU A 177 -29.35 40.69 -10.81
C GLU A 177 -29.33 40.70 -12.35
N ALA A 178 -30.38 41.27 -12.92
CA ALA A 178 -30.47 41.63 -14.31
C ALA A 178 -30.34 43.16 -14.43
N SER A 179 -29.29 43.62 -15.12
CA SER A 179 -29.38 44.75 -16.05
C SER A 179 -28.02 44.99 -16.74
N ASN A 180 -27.81 44.42 -17.93
CA ASN A 180 -27.84 45.19 -19.19
C ASN A 180 -27.08 44.49 -20.33
N SER A 181 -27.70 44.62 -21.50
CA SER A 181 -27.23 44.32 -22.85
C SER A 181 -27.16 42.84 -23.26
N ALA A 182 -28.28 42.43 -23.85
CA ALA A 182 -28.36 41.34 -24.80
C ALA A 182 -27.40 41.54 -25.97
N SER A 183 -26.65 40.51 -26.30
CA SER A 183 -26.46 40.10 -27.70
C SER A 183 -26.34 38.58 -27.75
N GLN A 184 -27.39 37.96 -28.29
CA GLN A 184 -27.35 36.57 -28.72
C GLN A 184 -26.40 36.47 -29.92
N SER A 185 -25.48 35.53 -29.87
CA SER A 185 -25.01 34.86 -31.08
C SER A 185 -24.92 33.36 -30.81
N ASN A 186 -25.88 32.63 -31.38
CA ASN A 186 -25.66 31.26 -31.82
C ASN A 186 -24.47 31.28 -32.79
N SER A 187 -23.37 30.63 -32.42
CA SER A 187 -22.32 30.30 -33.39
C SER A 187 -22.01 28.81 -33.29
N SER A 188 -22.39 28.11 -34.37
CA SER A 188 -21.73 26.90 -34.85
C SER A 188 -20.22 27.02 -34.71
N ASP A 189 -19.61 26.19 -33.86
CA ASP A 189 -18.17 26.15 -33.65
C ASP A 189 -17.47 25.74 -34.97
N SER A 190 -16.95 26.74 -35.66
CA SER A 190 -15.90 26.57 -36.66
C SER A 190 -14.58 26.43 -35.89
N PRO A 191 -13.61 25.61 -36.34
CA PRO A 191 -12.33 25.41 -35.65
C PRO A 191 -11.47 26.67 -35.74
N SER A 192 -11.78 27.66 -34.90
CA SER A 192 -11.02 28.88 -34.73
C SER A 192 -9.89 28.59 -33.72
N GLN A 193 -8.67 28.63 -34.24
CA GLN A 193 -7.35 28.44 -33.63
C GLN A 193 -7.30 28.35 -32.09
N LEU A 194 -7.50 27.15 -31.54
CA LEU A 194 -7.13 26.86 -30.16
C LEU A 194 -5.63 27.15 -29.98
N LYS A 195 -5.29 28.02 -29.03
CA LYS A 195 -3.88 28.33 -28.73
C LYS A 195 -3.18 27.09 -28.17
N PRO A 196 -1.95 26.78 -28.62
CA PRO A 196 -1.17 25.69 -28.04
C PRO A 196 -0.96 25.86 -26.54
N THR A 197 -0.97 24.74 -25.82
CA THR A 197 -0.62 24.68 -24.41
C THR A 197 0.82 25.18 -24.19
N PRO A 198 1.10 25.95 -23.12
CA PRO A 198 2.45 26.42 -22.82
C PRO A 198 3.48 25.29 -22.78
N THR A 199 4.58 25.48 -23.52
CA THR A 199 5.63 24.47 -23.72
C THR A 199 6.67 24.46 -22.60
N GLY A 200 7.36 23.32 -22.45
CA GLY A 200 8.51 23.18 -21.53
C GLY A 200 8.13 22.54 -20.19
N TRP A 201 9.05 22.65 -19.24
CA TRP A 201 8.93 22.04 -17.91
C TRP A 201 8.17 22.92 -16.92
N ARG A 202 7.39 22.26 -16.06
CA ARG A 202 6.83 22.79 -14.81
C ARG A 202 7.15 21.80 -13.69
N ASP A 203 7.59 22.33 -12.55
CA ASP A 203 7.98 21.54 -11.39
C ASP A 203 7.12 21.95 -10.20
N PHE A 204 6.34 21.00 -9.67
CA PHE A 204 5.48 21.20 -8.50
C PHE A 204 6.00 20.39 -7.29
N GLY A 205 7.28 20.01 -7.29
CA GLY A 205 7.97 19.27 -6.22
C GLY A 205 7.64 17.77 -6.16
N ALA A 206 6.35 17.42 -6.12
CA ALA A 206 5.85 16.04 -6.10
C ALA A 206 5.51 15.49 -7.49
N VAL A 207 5.25 16.38 -8.45
CA VAL A 207 4.92 16.07 -9.84
C VAL A 207 5.69 17.00 -10.78
N LEU A 208 6.20 16.44 -11.87
CA LEU A 208 6.82 17.19 -12.97
C LEU A 208 5.90 17.12 -14.18
N VAL A 209 5.77 18.24 -14.90
CA VAL A 209 5.01 18.29 -16.16
C VAL A 209 5.91 18.79 -17.27
N TYR A 210 5.85 18.14 -18.43
CA TYR A 210 6.55 18.56 -19.65
C TYR A 210 5.57 18.62 -20.80
N THR A 211 5.49 19.77 -21.47
CA THR A 211 4.64 19.97 -22.65
C THR A 211 5.52 20.16 -23.88
N THR A 212 5.35 19.34 -24.92
CA THR A 212 6.08 19.52 -26.18
C THR A 212 5.47 20.66 -27.02
N PRO A 213 6.25 21.29 -27.93
CA PRO A 213 5.71 22.22 -28.91
C PRO A 213 4.54 21.65 -29.72
N GLY A 214 3.54 22.49 -29.97
CA GLY A 214 2.36 22.14 -30.78
C GLY A 214 1.31 21.29 -30.06
N CYS A 215 1.45 21.02 -28.75
CA CYS A 215 0.40 20.34 -27.99
C CYS A 215 -0.83 21.26 -27.88
N LEU A 216 -1.99 20.80 -28.39
CA LEU A 216 -3.24 21.55 -28.32
C LEU A 216 -4.11 21.05 -27.15
N PRO A 217 -4.91 21.93 -26.52
CA PRO A 217 -5.93 21.51 -25.57
C PRO A 217 -7.04 20.73 -26.30
N SER A 218 -7.65 19.77 -25.61
CA SER A 218 -8.77 18.98 -26.17
C SER A 218 -9.66 18.41 -25.07
N ARG A 219 -10.94 18.19 -25.40
CA ARG A 219 -11.85 17.39 -24.56
C ARG A 219 -11.58 15.88 -24.71
N LYS A 220 -11.00 15.45 -25.84
CA LYS A 220 -10.64 14.04 -26.10
C LYS A 220 -9.21 13.78 -25.66
N ILE A 221 -9.03 12.96 -24.63
CA ILE A 221 -7.71 12.63 -24.10
C ILE A 221 -7.36 11.19 -24.44
N ALA A 222 -6.25 11.01 -25.14
CA ALA A 222 -5.60 9.72 -25.31
C ALA A 222 -4.47 9.63 -24.27
N GLY A 223 -4.77 9.00 -23.13
CA GLY A 223 -3.82 8.87 -22.03
C GLY A 223 -2.98 7.60 -22.15
N PHE A 224 -1.70 7.68 -21.82
CA PHE A 224 -0.76 6.56 -21.89
C PHE A 224 0.09 6.45 -20.62
N ASP A 225 0.44 5.25 -20.19
CA ASP A 225 1.65 5.03 -19.41
C ASP A 225 2.90 5.13 -20.31
N MET A 226 4.10 5.17 -19.71
CA MET A 226 5.37 5.23 -20.42
C MET A 226 6.13 3.90 -20.43
N ASP A 227 6.58 3.43 -19.26
CA ASP A 227 7.54 2.32 -19.13
C ASP A 227 6.77 0.98 -19.16
N GLY A 228 6.89 0.23 -20.25
CA GLY A 228 6.08 -0.98 -20.51
C GLY A 228 4.94 -0.74 -21.50
N THR A 229 4.66 0.53 -21.81
CA THR A 229 3.51 0.93 -22.66
C THR A 229 3.92 1.60 -23.96
N LEU A 230 4.76 2.64 -23.90
CA LEU A 230 5.28 3.33 -25.09
C LEU A 230 6.75 2.97 -25.35
N ILE A 231 7.50 2.74 -24.27
CA ILE A 231 8.89 2.34 -24.31
C ILE A 231 9.12 1.08 -23.49
N THR A 232 10.18 0.35 -23.80
CA THR A 232 10.68 -0.78 -23.01
C THR A 232 12.19 -0.71 -22.93
N THR A 233 12.84 -1.52 -22.09
CA THR A 233 14.30 -1.54 -22.01
C THR A 233 14.90 -2.08 -23.31
N GLN A 234 15.95 -1.43 -23.79
CA GLN A 234 16.67 -1.93 -24.97
C GLN A 234 17.40 -3.23 -24.63
N SER A 235 17.86 -3.36 -23.39
CA SER A 235 18.62 -4.49 -22.88
C SER A 235 17.80 -5.74 -22.54
N GLY A 236 16.47 -5.63 -22.52
CA GLY A 236 15.57 -6.73 -22.13
C GLY A 236 15.52 -7.01 -20.62
N ARG A 237 16.16 -6.17 -19.79
CA ARG A 237 16.03 -6.25 -18.32
C ARG A 237 14.70 -5.67 -17.86
N VAL A 238 14.22 -6.12 -16.70
CA VAL A 238 13.01 -5.56 -16.07
C VAL A 238 13.22 -4.09 -15.69
N PHE A 239 14.43 -3.73 -15.25
CA PHE A 239 14.80 -2.35 -14.92
C PHE A 239 15.90 -1.87 -15.86
N ALA A 240 15.78 -0.63 -16.33
CA ALA A 240 16.77 0.02 -17.17
C ALA A 240 18.13 0.09 -16.47
N LYS A 241 19.21 -0.19 -17.19
CA LYS A 241 20.59 -0.12 -16.67
C LYS A 241 21.06 1.32 -16.45
N ASP A 242 20.64 2.19 -17.36
CA ASP A 242 21.04 3.59 -17.45
C ASP A 242 19.96 4.39 -18.20
N LEU A 243 20.22 5.69 -18.41
CA LEU A 243 19.28 6.61 -19.04
C LEU A 243 19.08 6.40 -20.55
N ALA A 244 19.97 5.64 -21.20
CA ALA A 244 19.90 5.32 -22.61
C ALA A 244 19.26 3.95 -22.87
N ASP A 245 19.10 3.10 -21.83
CA ASP A 245 18.51 1.77 -21.92
C ASP A 245 16.98 1.79 -22.09
N TRP A 246 16.53 2.37 -23.19
CA TRP A 246 15.14 2.34 -23.63
C TRP A 246 15.04 2.31 -25.15
N LYS A 247 13.94 1.73 -25.64
CA LYS A 247 13.52 1.76 -27.04
C LYS A 247 12.01 1.89 -27.10
N VAL A 248 11.49 2.38 -28.22
CA VAL A 248 10.04 2.32 -28.50
C VAL A 248 9.62 0.85 -28.50
N ILE A 249 8.54 0.52 -27.78
CA ILE A 249 8.15 -0.88 -27.55
C ILE A 249 7.67 -1.56 -28.83
N TYR A 250 6.88 -0.87 -29.64
CA TYR A 250 6.37 -1.35 -30.93
C TYR A 250 6.60 -0.31 -32.04
N PRO A 251 6.93 -0.73 -33.26
CA PRO A 251 7.15 0.19 -34.38
C PRO A 251 5.89 1.02 -34.75
N GLN A 252 4.69 0.53 -34.41
CA GLN A 252 3.41 1.20 -34.65
C GLN A 252 3.19 2.44 -33.77
N VAL A 253 3.84 2.52 -32.60
CA VAL A 253 3.57 3.54 -31.58
C VAL A 253 3.67 4.97 -32.14
N PRO A 254 4.78 5.40 -32.79
CA PRO A 254 4.90 6.78 -33.28
C PRO A 254 3.83 7.13 -34.32
N GLY A 255 3.50 6.18 -35.21
CA GLY A 255 2.46 6.35 -36.22
C GLY A 255 1.09 6.54 -35.58
N ARG A 256 0.72 5.66 -34.63
CA ARG A 256 -0.58 5.72 -33.96
C ARG A 256 -0.76 6.98 -33.12
N LEU A 257 0.28 7.46 -32.43
CA LEU A 257 0.22 8.72 -31.67
C LEU A 257 -0.04 9.92 -32.60
N LYS A 258 0.59 9.97 -33.77
CA LYS A 258 0.34 11.03 -34.76
C LYS A 258 -1.09 10.97 -35.31
N SER A 259 -1.61 9.77 -35.59
CA SER A 259 -3.01 9.59 -36.01
C SER A 259 -3.98 10.11 -34.95
N LEU A 260 -3.76 9.82 -33.66
CA LEU A 260 -4.61 10.32 -32.58
C LEU A 260 -4.64 11.85 -32.51
N VAL A 261 -3.48 12.50 -32.68
CA VAL A 261 -3.42 13.97 -32.76
C VAL A 261 -4.23 14.49 -33.95
N ALA A 262 -4.14 13.83 -35.11
CA ALA A 262 -4.95 14.18 -36.29
C ALA A 262 -6.46 13.91 -36.09
N GLU A 263 -6.82 12.92 -35.28
CA GLU A 263 -8.19 12.60 -34.84
C GLU A 263 -8.72 13.58 -33.76
N GLY A 264 -7.93 14.58 -33.35
CA GLY A 264 -8.31 15.61 -32.39
C GLY A 264 -8.09 15.23 -30.92
N TYR A 265 -7.38 14.13 -30.65
CA TYR A 265 -6.99 13.78 -29.30
C TYR A 265 -5.79 14.58 -28.84
N LYS A 266 -5.84 15.04 -27.60
CA LYS A 266 -4.63 15.42 -26.87
C LYS A 266 -3.96 14.17 -26.33
N VAL A 267 -2.71 13.93 -26.72
CA VAL A 267 -1.89 12.83 -26.21
C VAL A 267 -1.30 13.23 -24.86
N ALA A 268 -1.59 12.46 -23.81
CA ALA A 268 -1.08 12.70 -22.48
C ALA A 268 -0.38 11.45 -21.92
N LEU A 269 0.82 11.62 -21.35
CA LEU A 269 1.56 10.55 -20.68
C LEU A 269 1.46 10.73 -19.16
N PHE A 270 1.21 9.65 -18.44
CA PHE A 270 1.07 9.64 -16.99
C PHE A 270 1.96 8.52 -16.42
N SER A 271 3.01 8.88 -15.69
CA SER A 271 4.01 7.88 -15.25
C SER A 271 4.40 8.01 -13.78
N ASN A 272 4.55 6.86 -13.12
CA ASN A 272 4.97 6.73 -11.72
C ASN A 272 6.50 6.59 -11.61
N GLN A 273 7.22 7.63 -11.20
CA GLN A 273 8.69 7.70 -11.20
C GLN A 273 9.30 7.71 -9.79
N LYS A 274 8.98 6.67 -8.99
CA LYS A 274 9.44 6.49 -7.60
C LYS A 274 10.97 6.52 -7.44
N GLY A 275 11.71 6.23 -8.52
CA GLY A 275 13.18 6.27 -8.53
C GLY A 275 13.77 7.60 -8.04
N VAL A 276 13.05 8.71 -8.25
CA VAL A 276 13.46 10.04 -7.79
C VAL A 276 13.35 10.18 -6.27
N GLU A 277 12.21 9.80 -5.68
CA GLU A 277 11.99 9.84 -4.22
C GLU A 277 13.03 9.02 -3.46
N VAL A 278 13.39 7.84 -3.97
CA VAL A 278 14.38 6.95 -3.32
C VAL A 278 15.83 7.27 -3.67
N GLY A 279 16.09 8.37 -4.38
CA GLY A 279 17.44 8.84 -4.72
C GLY A 279 18.19 7.98 -5.76
N LYS A 280 17.49 7.10 -6.48
CA LYS A 280 18.08 6.24 -7.53
C LYS A 280 18.16 6.94 -8.89
N VAL A 281 17.35 7.96 -9.12
CA VAL A 281 17.28 8.71 -10.38
C VAL A 281 17.29 10.20 -10.04
N ARG A 282 18.17 10.97 -10.69
CA ARG A 282 18.16 12.44 -10.55
C ARG A 282 17.06 13.05 -11.40
N VAL A 283 16.50 14.17 -10.97
CA VAL A 283 15.42 14.85 -11.69
C VAL A 283 15.89 15.29 -13.08
N GLU A 284 17.11 15.80 -13.18
CA GLU A 284 17.72 16.32 -14.41
C GLU A 284 17.89 15.20 -15.45
N ASP A 285 18.34 14.04 -14.99
CA ASP A 285 18.51 12.84 -15.82
C ASP A 285 17.17 12.33 -16.35
N LEU A 286 16.14 12.33 -15.50
CA LEU A 286 14.78 12.00 -15.90
C LEU A 286 14.27 12.99 -16.95
N LYS A 287 14.49 14.30 -16.76
CA LYS A 287 14.08 15.33 -17.73
C LYS A 287 14.70 15.08 -19.11
N VAL A 288 16.00 14.79 -19.17
CA VAL A 288 16.70 14.44 -20.41
C VAL A 288 16.13 13.18 -21.06
N LYS A 289 15.82 12.13 -20.27
CA LYS A 289 15.17 10.91 -20.80
C LYS A 289 13.83 11.27 -21.46
N ILE A 290 12.99 12.05 -20.78
CA ILE A 290 11.64 12.39 -21.25
C ILE A 290 11.68 13.23 -22.53
N GLU A 291 12.59 14.18 -22.63
CA GLU A 291 12.78 14.96 -23.86
C GLU A 291 13.18 14.07 -25.04
N ARG A 292 14.14 13.15 -24.84
CA ARG A 292 14.58 12.21 -25.88
C ARG A 292 13.47 11.24 -26.30
N VAL A 293 12.70 10.72 -25.34
CA VAL A 293 11.55 9.86 -25.61
C VAL A 293 10.50 10.62 -26.40
N SER A 294 10.12 11.82 -25.97
CA SER A 294 9.13 12.65 -26.64
C SER A 294 9.55 12.98 -28.08
N ALA A 295 10.81 13.36 -28.28
CA ALA A 295 11.38 13.60 -29.60
C ALA A 295 11.35 12.35 -30.49
N ARG A 296 11.65 11.16 -29.94
CA ARG A 296 11.62 9.90 -30.69
C ARG A 296 10.21 9.45 -31.06
N LEU A 297 9.22 9.70 -30.21
CA LEU A 297 7.81 9.44 -30.49
C LEU A 297 7.25 10.41 -31.54
N GLY A 298 7.73 11.65 -31.56
CA GLY A 298 7.51 12.60 -32.65
C GLY A 298 6.06 13.05 -32.83
N ALA A 299 5.26 13.02 -31.75
CA ALA A 299 3.91 13.56 -31.70
C ALA A 299 3.82 14.61 -30.58
N PRO A 300 3.05 15.70 -30.77
CA PRO A 300 2.78 16.64 -29.70
C PRO A 300 2.09 15.96 -28.51
N MET A 301 2.63 16.13 -27.30
CA MET A 301 2.14 15.49 -26.09
C MET A 301 2.41 16.32 -24.84
N GLN A 302 1.73 15.94 -23.77
CA GLN A 302 1.96 16.45 -22.42
C GLN A 302 2.25 15.30 -21.46
N VAL A 303 3.36 15.38 -20.73
CA VAL A 303 3.89 14.31 -19.89
C VAL A 303 3.79 14.73 -18.42
N PHE A 304 3.15 13.89 -17.61
CA PHE A 304 2.97 14.06 -16.16
C PHE A 304 3.72 12.94 -15.43
N LEU A 305 4.60 13.32 -14.52
CA LEU A 305 5.50 12.40 -13.81
C LEU A 305 5.31 12.56 -12.32
N SER A 306 4.71 11.57 -11.66
CA SER A 306 4.68 11.51 -10.21
C SER A 306 6.05 11.06 -9.70
N VAL A 307 6.79 11.97 -9.07
CA VAL A 307 8.17 11.74 -8.61
C VAL A 307 8.27 11.54 -7.10
N ARG A 308 7.31 12.07 -6.33
CA ARG A 308 7.21 11.95 -4.87
C ARG A 308 5.75 11.99 -4.43
N GLY A 309 5.50 11.61 -3.18
CA GLY A 309 4.17 11.70 -2.57
C GLY A 309 3.18 10.70 -3.17
N GLN A 310 1.95 10.74 -2.67
CA GLN A 310 0.95 9.72 -2.97
C GLN A 310 -0.21 10.23 -3.81
N ARG A 311 -0.53 11.52 -3.72
CA ARG A 311 -1.62 12.17 -4.47
C ARG A 311 -1.52 11.98 -5.99
N TYR A 312 -0.33 12.17 -6.54
CA TYR A 312 -0.09 12.10 -7.99
C TYR A 312 0.24 10.68 -8.46
N ARG A 313 0.47 9.73 -7.54
CA ARG A 313 0.87 8.38 -7.89
C ARG A 313 -0.34 7.55 -8.31
N LYS A 314 -0.34 7.04 -9.55
CA LYS A 314 -1.36 6.09 -10.03
C LYS A 314 -1.46 4.91 -9.06
N PRO A 315 -2.66 4.44 -8.71
CA PRO A 315 -3.94 4.71 -9.36
C PRO A 315 -4.67 6.01 -9.00
N CYS A 316 -4.11 6.85 -8.12
CA CYS A 316 -4.75 8.12 -7.74
C CYS A 316 -4.86 9.09 -8.94
N THR A 317 -5.90 9.91 -8.98
CA THR A 317 -6.21 10.78 -10.13
C THR A 317 -5.50 12.13 -10.11
N GLY A 318 -4.54 12.36 -9.20
CA GLY A 318 -3.92 13.68 -9.02
C GLY A 318 -3.28 14.24 -10.30
N MET A 319 -2.63 13.41 -11.12
CA MET A 319 -2.08 13.88 -12.40
C MET A 319 -3.17 14.20 -13.42
N TRP A 320 -4.28 13.47 -13.42
CA TRP A 320 -5.44 13.75 -14.27
C TRP A 320 -6.09 15.09 -13.90
N HIS A 321 -6.34 15.33 -12.61
CA HIS A 321 -6.83 16.63 -12.15
C HIS A 321 -5.86 17.79 -12.45
N LEU A 322 -4.55 17.51 -12.53
CA LEU A 322 -3.57 18.52 -12.97
C LEU A 322 -3.74 18.81 -14.46
N LEU A 323 -3.95 17.81 -15.31
CA LEU A 323 -4.26 17.99 -16.73
C LEU A 323 -5.50 18.86 -16.93
N GLU A 324 -6.53 18.74 -16.09
CA GLU A 324 -7.78 19.50 -16.22
C GLU A 324 -7.64 21.00 -15.97
N ARG A 325 -6.55 21.45 -15.35
CA ARG A 325 -6.36 22.87 -15.02
C ARG A 325 -6.19 23.73 -16.28
N ASP A 326 -6.59 24.99 -16.18
CA ASP A 326 -6.52 25.97 -17.28
C ASP A 326 -5.11 26.09 -17.88
N GLU A 327 -4.07 26.03 -17.05
CA GLU A 327 -2.67 26.07 -17.52
C GLU A 327 -2.35 24.93 -18.50
N PHE A 328 -2.97 23.76 -18.32
CA PHE A 328 -2.64 22.55 -19.05
C PHE A 328 -3.67 22.20 -20.12
N ASN A 329 -4.94 22.60 -19.99
CA ASN A 329 -5.97 22.30 -20.99
C ASN A 329 -6.89 23.48 -21.34
N ALA A 330 -6.47 24.72 -21.07
CA ALA A 330 -7.18 25.93 -21.47
C ALA A 330 -8.66 25.98 -21.04
N GLY A 331 -8.98 25.42 -19.87
CA GLY A 331 -10.33 25.36 -19.32
C GLY A 331 -11.25 24.33 -19.99
N LEU A 332 -10.79 23.64 -21.03
CA LEU A 332 -11.53 22.54 -21.63
C LEU A 332 -11.52 21.36 -20.67
N ARG A 333 -12.69 20.98 -20.17
CA ARG A 333 -12.83 19.77 -19.35
C ARG A 333 -12.78 18.54 -20.25
N PRO A 334 -11.85 17.59 -20.00
CA PRO A 334 -11.85 16.28 -20.64
C PRO A 334 -13.23 15.63 -20.56
N ASP A 335 -13.65 14.99 -21.65
CA ASP A 335 -14.84 14.16 -21.69
C ASP A 335 -14.43 12.70 -21.45
N PRO A 336 -14.75 12.10 -20.29
CA PRO A 336 -14.37 10.72 -20.02
C PRO A 336 -15.01 9.71 -20.99
N ALA A 337 -16.15 10.05 -21.61
CA ALA A 337 -16.83 9.18 -22.56
C ALA A 337 -16.05 9.08 -23.90
N GLU A 338 -15.39 10.17 -24.30
CA GLU A 338 -14.57 10.27 -25.50
C GLU A 338 -13.06 10.13 -25.23
N SER A 339 -12.68 9.75 -24.01
CA SER A 339 -11.28 9.61 -23.58
C SER A 339 -10.98 8.18 -23.16
N PHE A 340 -9.72 7.76 -23.35
CA PHE A 340 -9.28 6.42 -23.01
C PHE A 340 -7.88 6.42 -22.41
N TYR A 341 -7.53 5.32 -21.73
CA TYR A 341 -6.19 5.11 -21.18
C TYR A 341 -5.57 3.81 -21.67
N VAL A 342 -4.27 3.85 -21.96
CA VAL A 342 -3.48 2.68 -22.35
C VAL A 342 -2.35 2.48 -21.34
N GLY A 343 -2.23 1.27 -20.78
CA GLY A 343 -1.19 0.96 -19.81
C GLY A 343 -0.95 -0.54 -19.61
N ASP A 344 0.26 -0.92 -19.23
CA ASP A 344 0.67 -2.33 -19.07
C ASP A 344 0.37 -2.88 -17.68
N ALA A 345 0.26 -2.02 -16.66
CA ALA A 345 -0.13 -2.41 -15.29
C ALA A 345 -1.63 -2.67 -15.22
N ALA A 346 -2.06 -3.76 -15.85
CA ALA A 346 -3.45 -4.10 -16.11
C ALA A 346 -3.98 -5.27 -15.26
N GLY A 347 -3.15 -5.81 -14.35
CA GLY A 347 -3.51 -6.93 -13.48
C GLY A 347 -3.63 -8.28 -14.19
N ARG A 348 -3.12 -8.42 -15.41
CA ARG A 348 -3.31 -9.66 -16.20
C ARG A 348 -2.54 -10.84 -15.58
N PRO A 349 -3.07 -12.06 -15.63
CA PRO A 349 -2.38 -13.25 -15.15
C PRO A 349 -1.23 -13.62 -16.08
N ALA A 350 -0.39 -14.56 -15.64
CA ALA A 350 0.66 -15.12 -16.47
C ALA A 350 0.04 -15.89 -17.65
N GLU A 351 0.60 -15.71 -18.84
CA GLU A 351 0.17 -16.41 -20.03
C GLU A 351 0.92 -17.75 -20.14
N THR A 352 0.21 -18.86 -19.92
CA THR A 352 0.78 -20.22 -19.92
C THR A 352 0.22 -21.08 -21.07
N GLY A 353 1.05 -21.93 -21.68
CA GLY A 353 0.64 -22.89 -22.72
C GLY A 353 1.51 -22.88 -23.98
N LYS A 354 1.42 -23.95 -24.78
CA LYS A 354 2.14 -24.06 -26.07
C LYS A 354 1.63 -23.00 -27.05
N GLY A 355 2.55 -22.26 -27.68
CA GLY A 355 2.22 -21.22 -28.67
C GLY A 355 1.85 -19.85 -28.08
N ARG A 356 1.95 -19.67 -26.76
CA ARG A 356 1.72 -18.38 -26.09
C ARG A 356 3.00 -17.60 -25.86
N SER A 357 2.90 -16.29 -25.66
CA SER A 357 4.05 -15.37 -25.57
C SER A 357 4.94 -15.59 -24.33
N GLY A 358 4.49 -16.40 -23.36
CA GLY A 358 5.17 -16.61 -22.08
C GLY A 358 5.16 -15.36 -21.19
N ARG A 359 4.25 -14.40 -21.44
CA ARG A 359 4.12 -13.17 -20.66
C ARG A 359 3.90 -13.51 -19.18
N LYS A 360 4.71 -12.89 -18.31
CA LYS A 360 4.55 -12.99 -16.86
C LYS A 360 3.27 -12.28 -16.42
N ALA A 361 2.76 -12.64 -15.24
CA ALA A 361 1.69 -11.86 -14.63
C ALA A 361 2.12 -10.40 -14.46
N ASP A 362 1.20 -9.47 -14.66
CA ASP A 362 1.48 -8.05 -14.50
C ASP A 362 1.86 -7.77 -13.03
N PHE A 363 2.81 -6.88 -12.81
CA PHE A 363 3.33 -6.59 -11.47
C PHE A 363 2.32 -5.84 -10.58
N SER A 364 1.35 -5.18 -11.23
CA SER A 364 0.33 -4.30 -10.64
C SER A 364 -0.89 -4.20 -11.57
N CYS A 365 -1.96 -3.56 -11.08
CA CYS A 365 -3.14 -3.13 -11.81
C CYS A 365 -3.33 -1.60 -11.81
N SER A 366 -2.31 -0.81 -11.45
CA SER A 366 -2.46 0.64 -11.25
C SER A 366 -2.89 1.44 -12.47
N ASP A 367 -2.58 1.01 -13.69
CA ASP A 367 -3.02 1.72 -14.91
C ASP A 367 -4.50 1.51 -15.18
N ARG A 368 -4.97 0.26 -15.03
CA ARG A 368 -6.39 -0.06 -15.13
C ARG A 368 -7.19 0.69 -14.06
N LEU A 369 -6.70 0.66 -12.82
CA LEU A 369 -7.34 1.34 -11.70
C LEU A 369 -7.31 2.87 -11.86
N PHE A 370 -6.26 3.45 -12.43
CA PHE A 370 -6.20 4.87 -12.77
C PHE A 370 -7.30 5.24 -13.77
N ALA A 371 -7.46 4.45 -14.84
CA ALA A 371 -8.52 4.66 -15.83
C ALA A 371 -9.92 4.58 -15.21
N LEU A 372 -10.14 3.59 -14.33
CA LEU A 372 -11.41 3.45 -13.59
C LEU A 372 -11.68 4.65 -12.68
N ASN A 373 -10.67 5.12 -11.94
CA ASN A 373 -10.83 6.29 -11.07
C ASN A 373 -11.11 7.58 -11.85
N CYS A 374 -10.49 7.74 -13.02
CA CYS A 374 -10.76 8.83 -13.96
C CYS A 374 -12.08 8.66 -14.73
N ARG A 375 -12.78 7.53 -14.55
CA ARG A 375 -14.06 7.19 -15.21
C ARG A 375 -14.01 7.19 -16.74
N LEU A 376 -12.86 6.80 -17.29
CA LEU A 376 -12.66 6.74 -18.73
C LEU A 376 -13.47 5.61 -19.34
N SER A 377 -14.05 5.84 -20.53
CA SER A 377 -14.92 4.87 -21.20
C SER A 377 -14.19 3.60 -21.62
N ALA A 378 -12.89 3.70 -21.88
CA ALA A 378 -12.07 2.58 -22.30
C ALA A 378 -10.71 2.55 -21.61
N PHE A 379 -10.28 1.32 -21.32
CA PHE A 379 -8.91 0.99 -20.95
C PHE A 379 -8.41 -0.09 -21.89
N HIS A 380 -7.18 0.07 -22.39
CA HIS A 380 -6.52 -0.92 -23.23
C HIS A 380 -5.14 -1.26 -22.69
N THR A 381 -4.68 -2.48 -22.90
CA THR A 381 -3.25 -2.78 -22.79
C THR A 381 -2.51 -2.33 -24.06
N PRO A 382 -1.18 -2.19 -24.01
CA PRO A 382 -0.39 -1.80 -25.20
C PRO A 382 -0.60 -2.76 -26.37
N GLU A 383 -0.72 -4.06 -26.11
CA GLU A 383 -0.94 -5.08 -27.12
C GLU A 383 -2.33 -5.00 -27.74
N GLU A 384 -3.36 -4.77 -26.92
CA GLU A 384 -4.74 -4.56 -27.38
C GLU A 384 -4.79 -3.33 -28.29
N PHE A 385 -4.16 -2.23 -27.88
CA PHE A 385 -4.25 -0.95 -28.57
C PHE A 385 -3.39 -0.85 -29.82
N PHE A 386 -2.12 -1.26 -29.76
CA PHE A 386 -1.16 -1.07 -30.86
C PHE A 386 -1.06 -2.28 -31.79
N LEU A 387 -1.39 -3.48 -31.30
CA LEU A 387 -1.23 -4.74 -32.06
C LEU A 387 -2.57 -5.42 -32.39
N GLY A 388 -3.70 -4.91 -31.85
CA GLY A 388 -5.02 -5.49 -32.09
C GLY A 388 -5.22 -6.86 -31.43
N HIS A 389 -4.47 -7.15 -30.36
CA HIS A 389 -4.66 -8.39 -29.61
C HIS A 389 -6.04 -8.41 -28.92
N ARG A 390 -6.56 -9.62 -28.68
CA ARG A 390 -7.81 -9.79 -27.93
C ARG A 390 -7.62 -9.41 -26.47
N PRO A 391 -8.60 -8.72 -25.85
CA PRO A 391 -8.50 -8.33 -24.46
C PRO A 391 -8.56 -9.54 -23.52
N VAL A 392 -7.82 -9.46 -22.42
CA VAL A 392 -7.96 -10.43 -21.32
C VAL A 392 -9.23 -10.09 -20.54
N PRO A 393 -10.16 -11.05 -20.33
CA PRO A 393 -11.37 -10.80 -19.56
C PRO A 393 -11.05 -10.24 -18.17
N LEU A 394 -11.84 -9.26 -17.72
CA LEU A 394 -11.68 -8.64 -16.40
C LEU A 394 -11.78 -9.67 -15.26
N SER A 395 -12.61 -10.70 -15.41
CA SER A 395 -12.74 -11.80 -14.45
C SER A 395 -11.45 -12.60 -14.23
N GLN A 396 -10.52 -12.55 -15.18
CA GLN A 396 -9.20 -13.19 -15.07
C GLN A 396 -8.12 -12.23 -14.57
N CYS A 397 -8.39 -10.92 -14.57
CA CYS A 397 -7.46 -9.92 -14.06
C CYS A 397 -7.50 -9.90 -12.53
N ARG A 398 -6.33 -9.77 -11.92
CA ARG A 398 -6.21 -9.55 -10.48
C ARG A 398 -6.60 -8.11 -10.15
N MET A 399 -7.74 -7.96 -9.48
CA MET A 399 -8.22 -6.71 -8.90
C MET A 399 -7.95 -6.66 -7.39
N PRO A 400 -7.89 -5.47 -6.76
CA PRO A 400 -7.79 -5.34 -5.30
C PRO A 400 -8.97 -6.02 -4.59
N GLU A 401 -8.71 -6.60 -3.41
CA GLU A 401 -9.75 -7.26 -2.60
C GLU A 401 -10.82 -6.27 -2.08
N PHE A 402 -10.41 -5.03 -1.81
CA PHE A 402 -11.31 -3.98 -1.35
C PHE A 402 -11.75 -3.10 -2.52
N ASP A 403 -13.06 -3.04 -2.77
CA ASP A 403 -13.68 -2.13 -3.74
C ASP A 403 -14.21 -0.86 -3.02
N PRO A 404 -13.53 0.28 -3.15
CA PRO A 404 -13.97 1.54 -2.54
C PRO A 404 -15.17 2.17 -3.24
N THR A 405 -15.52 1.73 -4.46
CA THR A 405 -16.62 2.29 -5.24
C THR A 405 -17.99 1.84 -4.73
N ALA A 406 -18.05 0.78 -3.94
CA ALA A 406 -19.28 0.33 -3.28
C ALA A 406 -19.96 1.45 -2.47
N LEU A 407 -19.16 2.37 -1.89
CA LEU A 407 -19.66 3.55 -1.16
C LEU A 407 -20.30 4.63 -2.05
N LEU A 408 -20.02 4.62 -3.36
CA LEU A 408 -20.71 5.48 -4.34
C LEU A 408 -22.08 4.91 -4.71
N ASN A 409 -22.19 3.59 -4.71
CA ASN A 409 -23.38 2.86 -5.18
C ASN A 409 -24.40 2.59 -4.07
N ALA A 410 -24.04 2.81 -2.80
CA ALA A 410 -24.95 2.77 -1.67
C ALA A 410 -25.99 3.90 -1.80
N LYS A 411 -27.08 3.60 -2.51
CA LYS A 411 -28.31 4.41 -2.52
C LYS A 411 -28.91 4.31 -1.12
N ASN A 412 -29.17 5.47 -0.52
CA ASN A 412 -29.90 5.69 0.73
C ASN A 412 -29.01 5.77 1.99
N GLY A 413 -28.97 6.98 2.57
CA GLY A 413 -28.29 7.36 3.80
C GLY A 413 -28.85 6.72 5.08
N HIS A 414 -28.80 5.39 5.15
CA HIS A 414 -29.10 4.62 6.37
C HIS A 414 -27.98 3.64 6.79
N ALA A 415 -26.88 3.53 6.03
CA ALA A 415 -25.67 2.80 6.45
C ALA A 415 -24.63 3.70 7.16
N ASP A 416 -24.94 5.00 7.29
CA ASP A 416 -24.01 6.06 7.69
C ASP A 416 -23.99 6.35 9.19
N CYS A 417 -24.83 5.68 9.99
CA CYS A 417 -24.77 5.82 11.43
C CYS A 417 -23.89 4.72 12.05
N TRP A 418 -22.78 5.16 12.63
CA TRP A 418 -22.10 4.45 13.70
C TRP A 418 -23.16 3.84 14.68
N PRO A 419 -23.07 2.55 15.09
CA PRO A 419 -24.08 1.89 15.92
C PRO A 419 -24.05 2.45 17.35
N THR A 420 -24.56 3.67 17.48
CA THR A 420 -24.35 4.53 18.65
C THR A 420 -25.07 3.96 19.85
N ASP A 421 -26.31 3.50 19.67
CA ASP A 421 -27.13 2.94 20.74
C ASP A 421 -26.62 1.57 21.18
N GLU A 422 -26.29 0.68 20.24
CA GLU A 422 -25.70 -0.63 20.56
C GLU A 422 -24.35 -0.48 21.28
N LEU A 423 -23.47 0.41 20.81
CA LEU A 423 -22.21 0.68 21.51
C LEU A 423 -22.47 1.29 22.89
N ARG A 424 -23.40 2.24 23.00
CA ARG A 424 -23.73 2.87 24.28
C ARG A 424 -24.24 1.84 25.27
N GLN A 425 -25.16 0.97 24.84
CA GLN A 425 -25.64 -0.15 25.63
C GLN A 425 -24.47 -1.08 26.00
N PHE A 426 -23.63 -1.46 25.04
CA PHE A 426 -22.45 -2.29 25.29
C PHE A 426 -21.46 -1.69 26.31
N LEU A 427 -21.32 -0.37 26.37
CA LEU A 427 -20.41 0.30 27.30
C LEU A 427 -21.03 0.51 28.69
N LEU A 428 -22.35 0.74 28.75
CA LEU A 428 -23.07 1.11 29.96
C LEU A 428 -23.86 -0.03 30.60
N ASP A 429 -23.98 -1.18 29.92
CA ASP A 429 -24.71 -2.33 30.43
C ASP A 429 -24.03 -2.90 31.69
N ASP A 430 -24.80 -2.94 32.77
CA ASP A 430 -24.41 -3.45 34.08
C ASP A 430 -24.93 -4.86 34.36
N SER A 431 -25.81 -5.38 33.50
CA SER A 431 -26.46 -6.67 33.70
C SER A 431 -25.48 -7.85 33.67
N SER A 432 -24.34 -7.71 32.98
CA SER A 432 -23.32 -8.76 32.90
C SER A 432 -22.17 -8.62 33.92
N CYS A 433 -22.03 -7.48 34.60
CA CYS A 433 -20.92 -7.21 35.51
C CYS A 433 -21.42 -7.06 36.95
N SER A 434 -21.69 -8.17 37.60
CA SER A 434 -22.45 -8.19 38.86
C SER A 434 -21.78 -7.54 40.08
N LYS A 435 -20.56 -6.94 40.01
CA LYS A 435 -19.90 -6.31 41.17
C LYS A 435 -18.92 -5.14 40.91
N SER A 436 -18.79 -4.57 39.70
CA SER A 436 -17.76 -3.54 39.46
C SER A 436 -18.23 -2.31 38.71
N ALA A 437 -17.92 -1.13 39.26
CA ALA A 437 -18.13 0.15 38.60
C ALA A 437 -17.10 0.42 37.48
N ALA A 438 -16.08 -0.41 37.31
CA ALA A 438 -15.00 -0.20 36.35
C ALA A 438 -15.04 -1.22 35.20
N LEU A 439 -14.83 -0.74 33.98
CA LEU A 439 -14.79 -1.53 32.75
C LEU A 439 -13.51 -1.21 31.96
N LEU A 440 -12.72 -2.22 31.64
CA LEU A 440 -11.64 -2.13 30.66
C LEU A 440 -12.16 -2.58 29.29
N VAL A 441 -12.00 -1.73 28.29
CA VAL A 441 -12.43 -2.01 26.90
C VAL A 441 -11.20 -2.07 26.00
N LEU A 442 -10.92 -3.26 25.47
CA LEU A 442 -9.81 -3.48 24.56
C LEU A 442 -10.25 -3.37 23.10
N LEU A 443 -9.66 -2.43 22.36
CA LEU A 443 -9.88 -2.34 20.91
C LEU A 443 -8.92 -3.30 20.20
N VAL A 444 -9.45 -4.08 19.25
CA VAL A 444 -8.69 -5.05 18.45
C VAL A 444 -8.90 -4.77 16.98
N GLY A 445 -7.81 -4.64 16.23
CA GLY A 445 -7.85 -4.46 14.78
C GLY A 445 -6.56 -3.88 14.22
N TYR A 446 -6.39 -3.96 12.90
CA TYR A 446 -5.20 -3.45 12.22
C TYR A 446 -4.99 -1.94 12.39
N PRO A 447 -3.77 -1.42 12.24
CA PRO A 447 -3.53 0.02 12.09
C PRO A 447 -4.44 0.61 11.00
N ALA A 448 -4.82 1.88 11.14
CA ALA A 448 -5.76 2.54 10.23
C ALA A 448 -7.19 1.96 10.16
N SER A 449 -7.57 1.01 11.02
CA SER A 449 -8.95 0.50 11.11
C SER A 449 -9.96 1.46 11.77
N GLY A 450 -9.51 2.63 12.25
CA GLY A 450 -10.37 3.62 12.92
C GLY A 450 -10.39 3.60 14.45
N LYS A 451 -9.64 2.71 15.11
CA LYS A 451 -9.62 2.59 16.60
C LYS A 451 -9.44 3.92 17.35
N SER A 452 -8.42 4.71 17.03
CA SER A 452 -8.18 5.99 17.71
C SER A 452 -9.31 6.99 17.48
N THR A 453 -9.91 6.99 16.28
CA THR A 453 -11.09 7.81 15.96
C THR A 453 -12.28 7.37 16.80
N LEU A 454 -12.49 6.05 16.92
CA LEU A 454 -13.51 5.46 17.75
C LEU A 454 -13.34 5.81 19.24
N CYS A 455 -12.14 5.69 19.79
CA CYS A 455 -11.89 6.09 21.18
C CYS A 455 -12.28 7.56 21.41
N ALA A 456 -11.94 8.47 20.50
CA ALA A 456 -12.34 9.88 20.60
C ALA A 456 -13.86 10.07 20.52
N GLN A 457 -14.55 9.29 19.68
CA GLN A 457 -16.01 9.31 19.58
C GLN A 457 -16.68 8.79 20.87
N ILE A 458 -16.19 7.68 21.42
CA ILE A 458 -16.66 7.13 22.71
C ILE A 458 -16.46 8.14 23.83
N SER A 459 -15.28 8.75 23.93
CA SER A 459 -15.01 9.77 24.95
C SER A 459 -16.00 10.94 24.85
N ARG A 460 -16.31 11.41 23.64
CA ARG A 460 -17.30 12.48 23.43
C ARG A 460 -18.73 12.04 23.78
N LEU A 461 -19.13 10.84 23.36
CA LEU A 461 -20.44 10.26 23.64
C LEU A 461 -20.73 10.20 25.14
N LEU A 462 -19.72 9.79 25.92
CA LEU A 462 -19.85 9.58 27.36
C LEU A 462 -19.67 10.88 28.16
N ALA A 463 -18.83 11.81 27.69
CA ALA A 463 -18.67 13.13 28.31
C ALA A 463 -19.96 13.97 28.27
N GLY A 464 -20.83 13.76 27.28
CA GLY A 464 -22.13 14.43 27.17
C GLY A 464 -23.13 14.12 28.31
N GLN A 465 -22.81 13.22 29.23
CA GLN A 465 -23.65 12.89 30.40
C GLN A 465 -23.37 13.75 31.65
N GLY A 466 -22.45 14.72 31.57
CA GLY A 466 -22.14 15.62 32.68
C GLY A 466 -21.46 14.91 33.86
N ALA A 467 -21.55 15.48 35.06
CA ALA A 467 -20.89 14.99 36.27
C ALA A 467 -21.36 13.58 36.74
N ALA A 468 -22.45 13.06 36.18
CA ALA A 468 -22.99 11.72 36.46
C ALA A 468 -22.50 10.63 35.48
N GLY A 469 -21.79 11.00 34.41
CA GLY A 469 -21.26 10.06 33.43
C GLY A 469 -20.01 9.31 33.91
N PRO A 470 -19.64 8.18 33.26
CA PRO A 470 -18.41 7.47 33.59
C PRO A 470 -17.16 8.31 33.31
N ALA A 471 -16.17 8.20 34.19
CA ALA A 471 -14.83 8.69 33.91
C ALA A 471 -14.21 7.86 32.78
N VAL A 472 -13.83 8.51 31.67
CA VAL A 472 -13.23 7.84 30.51
C VAL A 472 -11.73 8.12 30.45
N CYS A 473 -10.92 7.06 30.42
CA CYS A 473 -9.47 7.15 30.22
C CYS A 473 -9.08 6.41 28.94
N VAL A 474 -8.24 7.02 28.10
CA VAL A 474 -7.70 6.37 26.90
C VAL A 474 -6.22 6.05 27.11
N VAL A 475 -5.90 4.77 27.07
CA VAL A 475 -4.54 4.23 27.13
C VAL A 475 -4.10 3.89 25.72
N ASN A 476 -3.03 4.54 25.24
CA ASN A 476 -2.52 4.36 23.88
C ASN A 476 -1.00 4.17 23.93
N ARG A 477 -0.52 3.08 23.31
CA ARG A 477 0.89 2.71 23.31
C ARG A 477 1.78 3.66 22.52
N ASP A 478 1.29 4.26 21.44
CA ASP A 478 2.07 5.23 20.66
C ASP A 478 2.41 6.47 21.52
N ARG A 479 1.57 6.79 22.53
CA ARG A 479 1.83 7.87 23.50
C ARG A 479 2.72 7.44 24.67
N LEU A 480 2.52 6.22 25.18
CA LEU A 480 3.19 5.74 26.40
C LEU A 480 4.48 4.95 26.12
N GLY A 481 4.74 4.58 24.86
CA GLY A 481 5.91 3.86 24.37
C GLY A 481 5.85 2.35 24.58
N THR A 482 5.81 1.88 25.82
CA THR A 482 5.90 0.45 26.15
C THR A 482 4.57 -0.16 26.57
N TRP A 483 4.41 -1.47 26.36
CA TRP A 483 3.18 -2.16 26.77
C TRP A 483 3.04 -2.20 28.30
N GLN A 484 4.16 -2.27 29.04
CA GLN A 484 4.17 -2.25 30.50
C GLN A 484 3.60 -0.93 31.03
N LYS A 485 4.04 0.21 30.47
CA LYS A 485 3.50 1.53 30.82
C LYS A 485 2.01 1.64 30.49
N CYS A 486 1.55 1.01 29.40
CA CYS A 486 0.13 0.96 29.09
C CYS A 486 -0.66 0.17 30.14
N VAL A 487 -0.21 -1.02 30.52
CA VAL A 487 -0.88 -1.84 31.54
C VAL A 487 -0.88 -1.12 32.89
N GLN A 488 0.23 -0.50 33.28
CA GLN A 488 0.32 0.30 34.51
C GLN A 488 -0.65 1.50 34.48
N SER A 489 -0.71 2.23 33.37
CA SER A 489 -1.65 3.35 33.21
C SER A 489 -3.11 2.89 33.27
N ALA A 490 -3.43 1.75 32.66
CA ALA A 490 -4.77 1.17 32.75
C ALA A 490 -5.11 0.77 34.18
N GLU A 491 -4.18 0.11 34.87
CA GLU A 491 -4.34 -0.31 36.28
C GLU A 491 -4.57 0.88 37.21
N THR A 492 -3.78 1.96 37.07
CA THR A 492 -3.98 3.19 37.84
C THR A 492 -5.35 3.80 37.56
N ALA A 493 -5.75 3.91 36.29
CA ALA A 493 -7.05 4.49 35.92
C ALA A 493 -8.24 3.68 36.46
N LEU A 494 -8.14 2.34 36.49
CA LEU A 494 -9.17 1.47 37.07
C LEU A 494 -9.26 1.60 38.60
N LYS A 495 -8.13 1.78 39.30
CA LYS A 495 -8.10 1.88 40.77
C LYS A 495 -8.45 3.27 41.31
N SER A 496 -8.09 4.34 40.60
CA SER A 496 -8.23 5.72 41.08
C SER A 496 -9.64 6.29 40.90
N ALA A 497 -10.55 5.59 40.24
CA ALA A 497 -11.90 6.09 40.01
C ALA A 497 -12.79 5.92 41.25
N SER A 498 -13.38 7.03 41.70
CA SER A 498 -14.37 7.06 42.81
C SER A 498 -15.79 6.68 42.38
N GLY A 499 -16.03 6.50 41.08
CA GLY A 499 -17.32 6.16 40.47
C GLY A 499 -17.16 5.26 39.24
N ARG A 500 -18.14 5.28 38.32
CA ARG A 500 -18.07 4.45 37.11
C ARG A 500 -16.86 4.85 36.25
N ALA A 501 -16.05 3.88 35.84
CA ALA A 501 -14.85 4.13 35.03
C ALA A 501 -14.83 3.26 33.79
N ILE A 502 -14.44 3.85 32.65
CA ILE A 502 -14.23 3.15 31.40
C ILE A 502 -12.82 3.44 30.90
N VAL A 503 -11.99 2.41 30.84
CA VAL A 503 -10.61 2.48 30.34
C VAL A 503 -10.56 1.89 28.94
N LEU A 504 -10.38 2.74 27.93
CA LEU A 504 -10.24 2.34 26.53
C LEU A 504 -8.76 2.08 26.21
N VAL A 505 -8.44 0.89 25.72
CA VAL A 505 -7.08 0.52 25.31
C VAL A 505 -6.98 0.58 23.78
N ASP A 506 -6.45 1.68 23.26
CA ASP A 506 -6.23 1.95 21.84
C ASP A 506 -4.87 1.42 21.37
N ASN A 507 -4.77 0.09 21.32
CA ASN A 507 -3.64 -0.63 20.78
C ASN A 507 -4.11 -1.56 19.65
N THR A 508 -3.19 -2.24 18.95
CA THR A 508 -3.57 -3.19 17.89
C THR A 508 -4.03 -4.54 18.43
N SER A 509 -3.35 -5.06 19.46
CA SER A 509 -3.71 -6.24 20.26
C SER A 509 -4.19 -7.46 19.43
N VAL A 510 -3.48 -7.75 18.33
CA VAL A 510 -3.89 -8.72 17.31
C VAL A 510 -3.74 -10.18 17.75
N ASP A 511 -2.85 -10.47 18.71
CA ASP A 511 -2.60 -11.81 19.25
C ASP A 511 -3.17 -11.99 20.67
N LYS A 512 -3.41 -13.25 21.06
CA LYS A 512 -3.97 -13.62 22.38
C LYS A 512 -3.10 -13.14 23.54
N GLU A 513 -1.78 -13.30 23.44
CA GLU A 513 -0.83 -12.96 24.50
C GLU A 513 -0.92 -11.46 24.87
N SER A 514 -0.97 -10.59 23.86
CA SER A 514 -1.12 -9.15 24.05
C SER A 514 -2.44 -8.79 24.73
N ARG A 515 -3.53 -9.50 24.41
CA ARG A 515 -4.85 -9.30 25.04
C ARG A 515 -4.87 -9.77 26.49
N GLN A 516 -4.25 -10.91 26.78
CA GLN A 516 -4.21 -11.50 28.13
C GLN A 516 -3.62 -10.53 29.17
N ARG A 517 -2.61 -9.74 28.81
CA ARG A 517 -2.00 -8.73 29.69
C ARG A 517 -3.03 -7.71 30.23
N TYR A 518 -4.04 -7.37 29.44
CA TYR A 518 -5.11 -6.43 29.82
C TYR A 518 -6.27 -7.13 30.53
N ILE A 519 -6.61 -8.35 30.12
CA ILE A 519 -7.64 -9.17 30.79
C ILE A 519 -7.21 -9.46 32.23
N GLU A 520 -5.95 -9.86 32.43
CA GLU A 520 -5.39 -10.05 33.77
C GLU A 520 -5.37 -8.77 34.60
N CYS A 521 -5.08 -7.61 33.97
CA CYS A 521 -5.14 -6.31 34.61
C CYS A 521 -6.55 -5.98 35.12
N ALA A 522 -7.57 -6.16 34.26
CA ALA A 522 -8.96 -5.98 34.63
C ALA A 522 -9.35 -6.90 35.80
N ARG A 523 -8.97 -8.19 35.73
CA ARG A 523 -9.20 -9.16 36.79
C ARG A 523 -8.56 -8.76 38.12
N ARG A 524 -7.30 -8.32 38.13
CA ARG A 524 -6.61 -7.83 39.34
C ARG A 524 -7.30 -6.61 39.95
N CYS A 525 -7.84 -5.74 39.11
CA CYS A 525 -8.58 -4.55 39.54
C CYS A 525 -10.05 -4.83 39.87
N LYS A 526 -10.50 -6.10 39.78
CA LYS A 526 -11.91 -6.49 39.90
C LYS A 526 -12.81 -5.70 38.95
N ALA A 527 -12.31 -5.35 37.76
CA ALA A 527 -13.04 -4.63 36.71
C ALA A 527 -13.55 -5.62 35.66
N GLY A 528 -14.63 -5.25 34.96
CA GLY A 528 -15.08 -5.98 33.77
C GLY A 528 -14.07 -5.84 32.62
N ALA A 529 -14.02 -6.84 31.74
CA ALA A 529 -13.18 -6.87 30.55
C ALA A 529 -14.05 -7.03 29.30
N ALA A 530 -14.09 -6.02 28.44
CA ALA A 530 -14.82 -6.03 27.18
C ALA A 530 -13.88 -5.86 25.98
N CYS A 531 -14.33 -6.32 24.80
CA CYS A 531 -13.56 -6.17 23.57
C CYS A 531 -14.40 -5.53 22.45
N LEU A 532 -13.81 -4.56 21.75
CA LEU A 532 -14.33 -4.00 20.50
C LEU A 532 -13.47 -4.50 19.35
N VAL A 533 -14.04 -5.29 18.45
CA VAL A 533 -13.35 -5.87 17.30
C VAL A 533 -13.68 -5.08 16.04
N MET A 534 -12.71 -4.36 15.49
CA MET A 534 -12.91 -3.57 14.28
C MET A 534 -13.09 -4.49 13.08
N GLN A 535 -14.27 -4.45 12.44
CA GLN A 535 -14.57 -5.16 11.20
C GLN A 535 -14.02 -4.38 10.01
N CYS A 536 -12.69 -4.36 9.89
CA CYS A 536 -12.00 -3.75 8.78
C CYS A 536 -11.01 -4.76 8.22
N SER A 537 -11.14 -5.12 6.95
CA SER A 537 -10.22 -6.05 6.29
C SER A 537 -8.82 -5.43 6.20
N LEU A 538 -7.80 -6.28 5.99
CA LEU A 538 -6.45 -5.77 5.80
C LEU A 538 -6.37 -4.83 4.59
N ALA A 539 -7.01 -5.21 3.47
CA ALA A 539 -7.05 -4.40 2.26
C ALA A 539 -7.71 -3.03 2.51
N GLN A 540 -8.81 -2.99 3.26
CA GLN A 540 -9.47 -1.74 3.65
C GLN A 540 -8.59 -0.89 4.58
N CYS A 541 -7.83 -1.51 5.49
CA CYS A 541 -6.91 -0.77 6.36
C CYS A 541 -5.73 -0.17 5.58
N LEU A 542 -5.19 -0.88 4.58
CA LEU A 542 -4.17 -0.34 3.67
C LEU A 542 -4.72 0.84 2.87
N HIS A 543 -5.96 0.73 2.39
CA HIS A 543 -6.68 1.84 1.74
C HIS A 543 -6.88 3.03 2.67
N ASN A 544 -7.30 2.80 3.91
CA ASN A 544 -7.46 3.86 4.93
C ASN A 544 -6.14 4.57 5.24
N GLU A 545 -5.05 3.82 5.39
CA GLU A 545 -3.72 4.39 5.62
C GLU A 545 -3.27 5.22 4.41
N ARG A 546 -3.53 4.73 3.20
CA ARG A 546 -3.25 5.45 1.96
C ARG A 546 -4.03 6.76 1.85
N TYR A 547 -5.34 6.71 2.11
CA TYR A 547 -6.22 7.88 2.14
C TYR A 547 -5.75 8.93 3.14
N ARG A 548 -5.46 8.52 4.40
CA ARG A 548 -4.96 9.44 5.44
C ARG A 548 -3.68 10.17 5.00
N ARG A 549 -2.75 9.44 4.37
CA ARG A 549 -1.49 10.04 3.88
C ARG A 549 -1.74 11.08 2.80
N ILE A 550 -2.67 10.84 1.87
CA ILE A 550 -3.00 11.81 0.80
C ILE A 550 -3.63 13.07 1.40
N VAL A 551 -4.59 12.92 2.32
CA VAL A 551 -5.25 14.06 2.98
C VAL A 551 -4.25 14.86 3.83
N GLU A 552 -3.36 14.19 4.56
CA GLU A 552 -2.31 14.84 5.34
C GLU A 552 -1.25 15.52 4.44
N GLU A 553 -0.97 14.96 3.26
CA GLU A 553 -0.13 15.60 2.24
C GLU A 553 -0.77 16.89 1.73
N GLU A 554 -2.03 16.83 1.34
CA GLU A 554 -2.79 17.97 0.82
C GLU A 554 -2.93 19.11 1.84
N ALA A 555 -3.23 18.79 3.10
CA ALA A 555 -3.32 19.78 4.16
C ALA A 555 -1.98 20.48 4.46
N ALA A 556 -0.85 19.82 4.21
CA ALA A 556 0.46 20.42 4.41
C ALA A 556 0.89 21.31 3.24
N ASP A 557 0.49 20.97 2.01
CA ASP A 557 0.80 21.76 0.81
C ASP A 557 -0.05 23.04 0.74
N ASN A 558 -1.25 23.04 1.34
CA ASN A 558 -2.16 24.19 1.42
C ASN A 558 -2.57 24.50 2.88
N PRO A 559 -1.68 25.11 3.68
CA PRO A 559 -1.99 25.46 5.07
C PRO A 559 -2.98 26.63 5.11
N ALA A 560 -4.28 26.34 5.25
CA ALA A 560 -5.30 27.37 5.42
C ALA A 560 -5.09 28.22 6.70
N ASP A 561 -4.51 27.62 7.76
CA ASP A 561 -4.38 28.22 9.10
C ASP A 561 -2.92 28.26 9.62
N GLY A 562 -1.94 28.40 8.72
CA GLY A 562 -0.51 28.46 9.09
C GLY A 562 0.17 27.08 9.22
N PRO A 563 1.45 27.04 9.66
CA PRO A 563 2.24 25.81 9.64
C PRO A 563 1.57 24.72 10.51
N PRO A 564 1.55 23.45 10.04
CA PRO A 564 0.85 22.38 10.73
C PRO A 564 1.39 22.22 12.16
N SER A 565 0.55 22.53 13.15
CA SER A 565 0.87 22.46 14.58
C SER A 565 1.06 21.02 15.10
N LYS A 566 0.76 20.01 14.27
CA LYS A 566 0.94 18.58 14.58
C LYS A 566 2.03 17.96 13.71
N LYS A 567 3.02 17.34 14.36
CA LYS A 567 4.00 16.44 13.73
C LYS A 567 3.27 15.41 12.86
N ARG A 568 3.67 15.29 11.59
CA ARG A 568 3.11 14.28 10.67
C ARG A 568 3.24 12.88 11.28
N ARG A 569 2.19 12.08 11.12
CA ARG A 569 2.20 10.69 11.56
C ARG A 569 3.25 9.92 10.76
N GLU A 570 4.05 9.12 11.45
CA GLU A 570 4.93 8.17 10.77
C GLU A 570 4.08 7.11 10.07
N PRO A 571 4.23 6.94 8.76
CA PRO A 571 3.40 6.01 8.02
C PRO A 571 3.63 4.57 8.43
N VAL A 572 2.55 3.80 8.51
CA VAL A 572 2.65 2.37 8.80
C VAL A 572 3.09 1.65 7.53
N SER A 573 4.21 0.94 7.61
CA SER A 573 4.71 0.17 6.47
C SER A 573 3.86 -1.08 6.20
N GLU A 574 3.83 -1.51 4.94
CA GLU A 574 3.14 -2.74 4.52
C GLU A 574 3.69 -3.99 5.24
N MET A 575 4.98 -3.98 5.60
CA MET A 575 5.59 -5.05 6.39
C MET A 575 4.92 -5.20 7.76
N VAL A 576 4.60 -4.10 8.44
CA VAL A 576 3.92 -4.12 9.75
C VAL A 576 2.53 -4.72 9.61
N PHE A 577 1.79 -4.33 8.57
CA PHE A 577 0.49 -4.90 8.24
C PHE A 577 0.56 -6.42 8.00
N ASN A 578 1.54 -6.89 7.23
CA ASN A 578 1.74 -8.32 6.97
C ASN A 578 2.14 -9.10 8.23
N GLN A 579 3.01 -8.54 9.08
CA GLN A 579 3.35 -9.14 10.38
C GLN A 579 2.12 -9.26 11.28
N MET A 580 1.27 -8.23 11.32
CA MET A 580 0.05 -8.25 12.11
C MET A 580 -0.97 -9.25 11.56
N ARG A 581 -1.09 -9.37 10.23
CA ARG A 581 -1.95 -10.37 9.58
C ARG A 581 -1.58 -11.79 10.02
N ALA A 582 -0.28 -12.10 10.04
CA ALA A 582 0.21 -13.42 10.43
C ALA A 582 -0.03 -13.75 11.92
N LYS A 583 -0.14 -12.73 12.78
CA LYS A 583 -0.38 -12.88 14.22
C LYS A 583 -1.85 -12.76 14.61
N PHE A 584 -2.71 -12.29 13.71
CA PHE A 584 -4.09 -11.99 14.04
C PHE A 584 -4.85 -13.26 14.42
N VAL A 585 -5.40 -13.27 15.63
CA VAL A 585 -6.31 -14.30 16.11
C VAL A 585 -7.58 -13.61 16.60
N GLU A 586 -8.73 -14.01 16.05
CA GLU A 586 -10.02 -13.42 16.40
C GLU A 586 -10.28 -13.54 17.91
N PRO A 587 -10.66 -12.45 18.61
CA PRO A 587 -10.98 -12.50 20.03
C PRO A 587 -12.18 -13.40 20.33
N SER A 588 -12.12 -14.11 21.46
CA SER A 588 -13.22 -14.97 21.92
C SER A 588 -13.47 -14.81 23.43
N LEU A 589 -14.70 -15.10 23.87
CA LEU A 589 -15.06 -15.06 25.29
C LEU A 589 -14.20 -16.00 26.15
N SER A 590 -13.71 -17.10 25.56
CA SER A 590 -12.81 -18.06 26.24
C SER A 590 -11.49 -17.45 26.71
N GLU A 591 -11.12 -16.26 26.21
CA GLU A 591 -9.94 -15.54 26.67
C GLU A 591 -10.15 -14.85 28.03
N GLY A 592 -11.40 -14.74 28.50
CA GLY A 592 -11.75 -14.04 29.75
C GLY A 592 -12.38 -12.66 29.55
N PHE A 593 -12.93 -12.39 28.36
CA PHE A 593 -13.79 -11.22 28.16
C PHE A 593 -15.22 -11.52 28.63
N ASP A 594 -15.86 -10.55 29.29
CA ASP A 594 -17.27 -10.60 29.67
C ASP A 594 -18.17 -10.46 28.44
N ARG A 595 -17.75 -9.63 27.48
CA ARG A 595 -18.50 -9.35 26.25
C ARG A 595 -17.61 -8.84 25.12
N ILE A 596 -18.01 -9.14 23.89
CA ILE A 596 -17.31 -8.76 22.66
C ILE A 596 -18.32 -8.16 21.69
N LEU A 597 -18.01 -6.97 21.15
CA LEU A 597 -18.80 -6.32 20.12
C LEU A 597 -17.96 -6.19 18.85
N LYS A 598 -18.53 -6.63 17.72
CA LYS A 598 -17.96 -6.42 16.40
C LYS A 598 -18.42 -5.06 15.89
N VAL A 599 -17.47 -4.20 15.54
CA VAL A 599 -17.70 -2.83 15.15
C VAL A 599 -17.56 -2.71 13.63
N PRO A 600 -18.64 -2.41 12.88
CA PRO A 600 -18.54 -2.15 11.45
C PRO A 600 -17.69 -0.90 11.18
N PHE A 601 -16.91 -0.90 10.10
CA PHE A 601 -16.21 0.31 9.66
C PHE A 601 -17.18 1.24 8.93
N VAL A 602 -17.38 2.43 9.49
CA VAL A 602 -18.17 3.51 8.86
C VAL A 602 -17.24 4.69 8.59
N PRO A 603 -16.95 5.04 7.33
CA PRO A 603 -16.12 6.19 7.02
C PRO A 603 -16.85 7.49 7.35
N SER A 604 -16.10 8.52 7.75
CA SER A 604 -16.62 9.86 8.00
C SER A 604 -15.69 10.89 7.37
N PHE A 605 -16.28 11.87 6.68
CA PHE A 605 -15.57 12.86 5.89
C PHE A 605 -15.98 14.26 6.30
N GLN A 606 -15.01 15.17 6.36
CA GLN A 606 -15.26 16.59 6.67
C GLN A 606 -15.79 17.35 5.45
N VAL A 607 -15.38 16.94 4.25
CA VAL A 607 -15.74 17.57 2.97
C VAL A 607 -16.02 16.49 1.92
N ASP A 608 -16.87 16.81 0.93
CA ASP A 608 -17.26 15.84 -0.11
C ASP A 608 -16.07 15.43 -1.01
N GLU A 609 -15.07 16.29 -1.19
CA GLU A 609 -13.84 15.99 -1.94
C GLU A 609 -13.09 14.80 -1.34
N HIS A 610 -13.01 14.73 -0.01
CA HIS A 610 -12.44 13.62 0.72
C HIS A 610 -13.25 12.33 0.57
N ARG A 611 -14.59 12.45 0.54
CA ARG A 611 -15.47 11.31 0.24
C ARG A 611 -15.18 10.78 -1.17
N ARG A 612 -15.11 11.66 -2.18
CA ARG A 612 -14.80 11.28 -3.56
C ARG A 612 -13.43 10.62 -3.67
N LEU A 613 -12.41 11.16 -3.01
CA LEU A 613 -11.07 10.56 -2.94
C LEU A 613 -11.09 9.16 -2.31
N TYR A 614 -11.79 9.00 -1.19
CA TYR A 614 -11.88 7.72 -0.50
C TYR A 614 -12.56 6.64 -1.36
N CYS A 615 -13.48 7.04 -2.24
CA CYS A 615 -14.18 6.14 -3.16
C CYS A 615 -13.36 5.75 -4.40
N GLN A 616 -12.13 6.26 -4.55
CA GLN A 616 -11.22 5.85 -5.60
C GLN A 616 -10.40 4.63 -5.18
N TYR A 617 -9.95 3.80 -6.11
CA TYR A 617 -8.90 2.83 -5.83
C TYR A 617 -7.59 3.55 -5.51
N LEU A 618 -7.09 3.45 -4.28
CA LEU A 618 -5.84 4.10 -3.87
C LEU A 618 -4.66 3.11 -3.74
N VAL A 619 -4.96 1.81 -3.70
CA VAL A 619 -4.00 0.71 -3.52
C VAL A 619 -4.14 -0.28 -4.68
N GLU A 620 -3.01 -0.79 -5.16
CA GLU A 620 -2.90 -1.59 -6.38
C GLU A 620 -2.80 -3.12 -6.14
N LYS A 621 -2.85 -3.58 -4.87
CA LYS A 621 -2.63 -4.97 -4.48
C LYS A 621 -3.50 -5.45 -3.33
#